data_AF-A0A2E1GNZ2-F1
#
_entry.id   AF-A0A2E1GNZ2-F1
#
_cell.length_a   1.000
_cell.length_b   1.000
_cell.length_c   1.000
_cell.angle_alpha   90.00
_cell.angle_beta   90.00
_cell.angle_gamma   90.00
#
_symmetry.space_group_name_H-M   'P 1'
#
loop_
_entity.id
_entity.type
_entity.pdbx_description
1 polymer ?
#
loop_
_entity_poly.entity_id
_entity_poly.type
_entity_poly.pdbx_seq_one_letter_code
_entity_poly.pdbx_strand_id
1 'polypeptide(L)'
;MVMQRIASVILTVLLVVGCGGGSSSPETSTPEPTPTSDTTPPTIVIKGPPTVYHEVGTTYYDEGAEYSDNSGETPSSSAQSNVNENVMGTYSVIYTATDSAGNQSSVTRNVVVTGLSFVEFFNFTRDTLGVNKSNFRESYIKAIEAYIFAEEALKIGDYSNARTIVENVFQEQPLYDNLWRSGVADFGLHNGDPIGYYGLRMIDKITQELPLNETGVLQLTAVIVECSQVTRPINTSYDLETLNISVDNRLLADDYQALREATYLFKEWIKAITQGLSVNLEIHRQEECTTTSFNRNESAGYVTSYPNTSEIISRVPDEIAQATNIWLVISPSGVQGDGTGYPYWITGGMGLTPKGTPLIIGDDLWFIRKPVHLGNGEWTSVERRVYHPQWFQHEFMHHIYRTWPEYQLEITGHDWFDRSFWPSDFEGRWEPDFYWESIEKRLMEANPSLAEGIDITDWVGADINEIGFDALLGNYERQPVGNPWHEVEIVKIGDSFYWTNAAGQQWLLYEDDGKLMTNSAYGIQEIIIRLSDSNDIDALYFNGEPYVSLQNASSLNLLAQALQQNLQNHATEQQEMKIFHCYHSDEHNWGLAEIRTY
;
A
#
# COMPACT_ATOMS: atom_id res chain seq x y z
N MET A 1 6.02 -39.74 -28.64
CA MET A 1 7.23 -39.96 -29.45
C MET A 1 8.35 -40.27 -28.47
N VAL A 2 8.78 -41.53 -28.43
CA VAL A 2 9.47 -42.16 -27.28
C VAL A 2 11.00 -42.07 -27.39
N MET A 3 11.60 -41.95 -26.21
CA MET A 3 13.02 -41.89 -25.78
C MET A 3 14.07 -42.82 -26.41
N GLN A 4 15.32 -42.35 -26.26
CA GLN A 4 16.58 -43.06 -25.93
C GLN A 4 17.36 -43.86 -26.99
N ARG A 5 18.64 -43.48 -27.16
CA ARG A 5 19.78 -44.30 -27.63
C ARG A 5 21.09 -43.69 -27.09
N ILE A 6 22.20 -44.38 -26.77
CA ILE A 6 22.61 -45.79 -26.68
C ILE A 6 23.94 -45.79 -25.87
N ALA A 7 24.14 -46.79 -25.01
CA ALA A 7 25.44 -47.14 -24.41
C ALA A 7 26.14 -48.21 -25.26
N SER A 8 27.47 -48.11 -25.45
CA SER A 8 28.29 -49.07 -26.21
C SER A 8 29.10 -50.00 -25.29
N VAL A 9 29.05 -51.29 -25.64
CA VAL A 9 29.61 -52.45 -24.94
C VAL A 9 31.01 -52.81 -25.48
N ILE A 10 31.88 -53.21 -24.57
CA ILE A 10 33.24 -53.74 -24.76
C ILE A 10 33.19 -55.20 -25.22
N LEU A 11 34.05 -55.59 -26.17
CA LEU A 11 34.31 -57.00 -26.51
C LEU A 11 35.82 -57.31 -26.45
N THR A 12 36.14 -58.31 -25.62
CA THR A 12 37.48 -58.86 -25.35
C THR A 12 37.75 -60.08 -26.23
N VAL A 13 38.96 -60.24 -26.76
CA VAL A 13 39.47 -61.53 -27.25
C VAL A 13 40.94 -61.70 -26.82
N LEU A 14 41.19 -62.77 -26.04
CA LEU A 14 42.51 -63.28 -25.65
C LEU A 14 43.06 -64.24 -26.72
N LEU A 15 44.38 -64.23 -26.94
CA LEU A 15 45.14 -65.34 -27.53
C LEU A 15 46.53 -65.48 -26.85
N VAL A 16 47.09 -66.68 -26.99
CA VAL A 16 47.93 -67.43 -26.04
C VAL A 16 49.45 -67.23 -26.19
N VAL A 17 50.15 -67.59 -25.11
CA VAL A 17 51.58 -67.57 -24.76
C VAL A 17 52.56 -68.22 -25.77
N GLY A 18 53.75 -67.63 -25.89
CA GLY A 18 54.99 -68.27 -26.40
C GLY A 18 56.21 -67.83 -25.59
N CYS A 19 57.13 -68.75 -25.30
CA CYS A 19 58.27 -68.62 -24.38
C CYS A 19 59.61 -68.58 -25.14
N GLY A 20 60.63 -67.84 -24.65
CA GLY A 20 62.03 -68.11 -24.97
C GLY A 20 63.03 -66.94 -24.87
N GLY A 21 64.04 -67.09 -24.00
CA GLY A 21 65.45 -66.76 -24.25
C GLY A 21 65.95 -65.32 -24.00
N GLY A 22 66.95 -65.15 -23.13
CA GLY A 22 67.47 -63.86 -22.69
C GLY A 22 68.79 -63.35 -23.32
N SER A 23 69.22 -62.19 -22.78
CA SER A 23 70.54 -61.52 -22.78
C SER A 23 70.71 -60.22 -23.61
N SER A 24 71.01 -59.15 -22.85
CA SER A 24 71.85 -57.94 -23.10
C SER A 24 71.38 -56.76 -23.97
N SER A 25 71.00 -55.66 -23.28
CA SER A 25 71.23 -54.20 -23.46
C SER A 25 70.90 -53.50 -24.80
N PRO A 26 70.25 -52.30 -24.79
CA PRO A 26 70.80 -51.08 -24.16
C PRO A 26 69.80 -50.22 -23.36
N GLU A 27 70.34 -49.44 -22.42
CA GLU A 27 69.63 -48.34 -21.76
C GLU A 27 69.06 -47.39 -22.82
N THR A 28 67.75 -47.32 -22.88
CA THR A 28 67.01 -46.34 -23.66
C THR A 28 66.77 -45.17 -22.72
N SER A 29 67.45 -44.05 -22.94
CA SER A 29 67.14 -42.79 -22.27
C SER A 29 65.72 -42.39 -22.65
N THR A 30 64.76 -42.62 -21.73
CA THR A 30 63.45 -41.98 -21.78
C THR A 30 63.66 -40.47 -21.85
N PRO A 31 63.09 -39.74 -22.84
CA PRO A 31 63.10 -38.29 -22.77
C PRO A 31 62.39 -37.89 -21.48
N GLU A 32 63.10 -37.10 -20.67
CA GLU A 32 62.51 -36.43 -19.51
C GLU A 32 61.22 -35.73 -19.98
N PRO A 33 60.05 -36.00 -19.36
CA PRO A 33 58.84 -35.34 -19.76
C PRO A 33 59.05 -33.83 -19.63
N THR A 34 58.96 -33.11 -20.75
CA THR A 34 58.91 -31.65 -20.76
C THR A 34 57.91 -31.21 -19.69
N PRO A 35 58.27 -30.34 -18.74
CA PRO A 35 57.34 -29.92 -17.71
C PRO A 35 56.12 -29.33 -18.40
N THR A 36 54.97 -29.98 -18.23
CA THR A 36 53.68 -29.42 -18.60
C THR A 36 53.51 -28.13 -17.82
N SER A 37 53.44 -26.99 -18.53
CA SER A 37 53.16 -25.69 -17.92
C SER A 37 51.90 -25.82 -17.08
N ASP A 38 51.94 -25.35 -15.84
CA ASP A 38 50.72 -25.25 -15.05
C ASP A 38 49.76 -24.27 -15.73
N THR A 39 48.49 -24.64 -15.78
CA THR A 39 47.40 -23.87 -16.40
C THR A 39 46.17 -23.80 -15.49
N THR A 40 46.29 -24.31 -14.27
CA THR A 40 45.18 -24.39 -13.31
C THR A 40 45.23 -23.18 -12.39
N PRO A 41 44.21 -22.30 -12.36
CA PRO A 41 44.20 -21.18 -11.43
C PRO A 41 44.03 -21.60 -9.97
N PRO A 42 44.51 -20.78 -9.02
CA PRO A 42 44.23 -20.96 -7.60
C PRO A 42 42.74 -21.03 -7.27
N THR A 43 42.39 -21.72 -6.20
CA THR A 43 41.05 -21.73 -5.61
C THR A 43 40.94 -20.68 -4.50
N ILE A 44 39.85 -19.91 -4.49
CA ILE A 44 39.52 -18.91 -3.46
C ILE A 44 38.21 -19.32 -2.79
N VAL A 45 38.21 -19.39 -1.46
CA VAL A 45 37.01 -19.68 -0.65
C VAL A 45 36.75 -18.51 0.31
N ILE A 46 35.66 -17.77 0.10
CA ILE A 46 35.26 -16.67 0.99
C ILE A 46 34.92 -17.23 2.39
N LYS A 47 35.43 -16.59 3.45
CA LYS A 47 35.05 -16.91 4.84
C LYS A 47 33.75 -16.20 5.19
N GLY A 48 32.72 -16.92 5.61
CA GLY A 48 31.41 -16.33 5.87
C GLY A 48 30.57 -16.16 4.60
N PRO A 49 29.50 -15.36 4.64
CA PRO A 49 28.54 -15.28 3.54
C PRO A 49 29.10 -14.48 2.34
N PRO A 50 28.75 -14.85 1.09
CA PRO A 50 29.15 -14.11 -0.11
C PRO A 50 28.46 -12.72 -0.21
N THR A 51 27.46 -12.46 0.62
CA THR A 51 26.83 -11.14 0.78
C THR A 51 26.69 -10.82 2.26
N VAL A 52 27.17 -9.65 2.68
CA VAL A 52 27.06 -9.15 4.06
C VAL A 52 26.14 -7.93 4.08
N TYR A 53 25.22 -7.88 5.04
CA TYR A 53 24.46 -6.68 5.36
C TYR A 53 25.10 -5.97 6.53
N HIS A 54 25.37 -4.69 6.34
CA HIS A 54 26.13 -3.88 7.28
C HIS A 54 25.32 -2.66 7.68
N GLU A 55 25.25 -2.37 8.98
CA GLU A 55 24.55 -1.19 9.48
C GLU A 55 25.35 0.07 9.13
N VAL A 56 24.70 1.02 8.47
CA VAL A 56 25.29 2.31 8.12
C VAL A 56 25.82 3.05 9.35
N GLY A 57 27.02 3.60 9.24
CA GLY A 57 27.69 4.34 10.32
C GLY A 57 28.40 3.46 11.35
N THR A 58 28.31 2.13 11.25
CA THR A 58 29.11 1.20 12.06
C THR A 58 30.37 0.76 11.33
N THR A 59 31.38 0.25 12.04
CA THR A 59 32.64 -0.19 11.40
C THR A 59 32.48 -1.55 10.74
N TYR A 60 32.85 -1.67 9.47
CA TYR A 60 32.82 -2.94 8.73
C TYR A 60 34.15 -3.71 8.87
N TYR A 61 34.07 -4.97 9.31
CA TYR A 61 35.21 -5.89 9.34
C TYR A 61 34.98 -7.07 8.41
N ASP A 62 35.81 -7.18 7.36
CA ASP A 62 35.73 -8.28 6.42
C ASP A 62 36.31 -9.59 7.02
N GLU A 63 35.59 -10.70 6.87
CA GLU A 63 36.03 -12.01 7.38
C GLU A 63 37.15 -12.64 6.53
N GLY A 64 37.45 -12.09 5.35
CA GLY A 64 38.50 -12.52 4.45
C GLY A 64 38.13 -13.72 3.57
N ALA A 65 39.16 -14.33 2.99
CA ALA A 65 39.07 -15.53 2.17
C ALA A 65 40.25 -16.47 2.44
N GLU A 66 40.09 -17.74 2.09
CA GLU A 66 41.13 -18.76 2.05
C GLU A 66 41.58 -18.98 0.61
N TYR A 67 42.87 -19.28 0.43
CA TYR A 67 43.50 -19.41 -0.87
C TYR A 67 44.28 -20.72 -0.91
N SER A 68 44.11 -21.50 -1.98
CA SER A 68 44.84 -22.75 -2.18
C SER A 68 45.15 -22.99 -3.66
N ASP A 69 46.16 -23.79 -3.93
CA ASP A 69 46.58 -24.15 -5.28
C ASP A 69 46.77 -25.67 -5.42
N ASN A 70 46.52 -26.23 -6.61
CA ASN A 70 46.65 -27.66 -6.86
C ASN A 70 48.11 -28.16 -6.84
N SER A 71 49.08 -27.27 -7.06
CA SER A 71 50.50 -27.59 -6.92
C SER A 71 50.96 -27.68 -5.45
N GLY A 72 50.14 -27.21 -4.51
CA GLY A 72 50.45 -27.14 -3.08
C GLY A 72 51.23 -25.89 -2.67
N GLU A 73 51.48 -24.96 -3.59
CA GLU A 73 52.04 -23.66 -3.24
C GLU A 73 51.04 -22.76 -2.49
N THR A 74 51.56 -21.69 -1.88
CA THR A 74 50.72 -20.61 -1.35
C THR A 74 50.65 -19.50 -2.40
N PRO A 75 49.51 -19.32 -3.08
CA PRO A 75 49.39 -18.31 -4.14
C PRO A 75 49.50 -16.90 -3.55
N SER A 76 50.01 -15.95 -4.34
CA SER A 76 50.00 -14.53 -3.98
C SER A 76 48.56 -14.03 -3.98
N SER A 77 48.09 -13.44 -2.87
CA SER A 77 46.71 -12.98 -2.74
C SER A 77 46.59 -11.50 -2.38
N SER A 78 45.46 -10.90 -2.78
CA SER A 78 45.10 -9.52 -2.42
C SER A 78 43.59 -9.38 -2.27
N ALA A 79 43.16 -8.43 -1.43
CA ALA A 79 41.77 -8.05 -1.28
C ALA A 79 41.64 -6.55 -1.56
N GLN A 80 40.73 -6.17 -2.46
CA GLN A 80 40.41 -4.78 -2.76
C GLN A 80 38.98 -4.51 -2.30
N SER A 81 38.81 -3.54 -1.39
CA SER A 81 37.50 -3.13 -0.87
C SER A 81 37.18 -1.71 -1.32
N ASN A 82 35.96 -1.50 -1.80
CA ASN A 82 35.40 -0.17 -2.05
C ASN A 82 34.26 0.18 -1.08
N VAL A 83 34.12 -0.57 0.02
CA VAL A 83 33.03 -0.39 0.99
C VAL A 83 33.12 0.98 1.65
N ASN A 84 32.06 1.77 1.55
CA ASN A 84 31.88 2.99 2.33
C ASN A 84 30.76 2.77 3.35
N GLU A 85 31.16 2.42 4.57
CA GLU A 85 30.25 2.10 5.69
C GLU A 85 29.38 3.27 6.15
N ASN A 86 29.70 4.51 5.75
CA ASN A 86 28.95 5.71 6.13
C ASN A 86 27.89 6.10 5.10
N VAL A 87 27.79 5.40 3.98
CA VAL A 87 26.86 5.71 2.90
C VAL A 87 26.12 4.43 2.53
N MET A 88 24.79 4.44 2.66
CA MET A 88 23.97 3.31 2.23
C MET A 88 24.18 2.99 0.75
N GLY A 89 24.19 1.71 0.41
CA GLY A 89 24.43 1.25 -0.95
C GLY A 89 25.05 -0.14 -1.01
N THR A 90 25.24 -0.65 -2.23
CA THR A 90 25.92 -1.92 -2.47
C THR A 90 27.37 -1.68 -2.88
N TYR A 91 28.28 -2.34 -2.15
CA TYR A 91 29.71 -2.31 -2.35
C TYR A 91 30.26 -3.74 -2.51
N SER A 92 31.56 -3.85 -2.74
CA SER A 92 32.21 -5.14 -3.01
C SER A 92 33.61 -5.23 -2.39
N VAL A 93 33.97 -6.44 -1.98
CA VAL A 93 35.35 -6.84 -1.67
C VAL A 93 35.77 -7.88 -2.72
N ILE A 94 36.77 -7.56 -3.52
CA ILE A 94 37.29 -8.44 -4.58
C ILE A 94 38.55 -9.12 -4.06
N TYR A 95 38.51 -10.44 -3.92
CA TYR A 95 39.67 -11.27 -3.59
C TYR A 95 40.29 -11.79 -4.89
N THR A 96 41.60 -11.64 -5.02
CA THR A 96 42.37 -12.13 -6.17
C THR A 96 43.51 -13.00 -5.69
N ALA A 97 43.75 -14.12 -6.37
CA ALA A 97 44.89 -15.01 -6.13
C ALA A 97 45.63 -15.27 -7.44
N THR A 98 46.97 -15.34 -7.39
CA THR A 98 47.83 -15.60 -8.55
C THR A 98 48.92 -16.59 -8.15
N ASP A 99 49.04 -17.67 -8.92
CA ASP A 99 50.05 -18.71 -8.72
C ASP A 99 51.43 -18.29 -9.31
N SER A 100 52.44 -19.12 -9.11
CA SER A 100 53.80 -18.90 -9.64
C SER A 100 53.90 -19.11 -11.16
N ALA A 101 52.93 -19.78 -11.77
CA ALA A 101 52.82 -19.95 -13.22
C ALA A 101 52.12 -18.77 -13.92
N GLY A 102 51.53 -17.84 -13.16
CA GLY A 102 50.78 -16.68 -13.64
C GLY A 102 49.28 -16.92 -13.86
N ASN A 103 48.74 -18.08 -13.47
CA ASN A 103 47.30 -18.31 -13.47
C ASN A 103 46.64 -17.51 -12.34
N GLN A 104 45.47 -16.92 -12.63
CA GLN A 104 44.78 -16.02 -11.72
C GLN A 104 43.31 -16.40 -11.58
N SER A 105 42.78 -16.24 -10.37
CA SER A 105 41.36 -16.32 -10.06
C SER A 105 40.91 -15.12 -9.21
N SER A 106 39.61 -14.82 -9.26
CA SER A 106 39.00 -13.76 -8.47
C SER A 106 37.60 -14.14 -8.01
N VAL A 107 37.25 -13.80 -6.76
CA VAL A 107 35.89 -13.97 -6.21
C VAL A 107 35.48 -12.69 -5.49
N THR A 108 34.20 -12.32 -5.58
CA THR A 108 33.67 -11.07 -5.00
C THR A 108 32.74 -11.37 -3.83
N ARG A 109 32.89 -10.65 -2.73
CA ARG A 109 31.90 -10.51 -1.65
C ARG A 109 31.13 -9.22 -1.87
N ASN A 110 29.81 -9.27 -1.83
CA ASN A 110 28.97 -8.06 -1.85
C ASN A 110 28.72 -7.56 -0.42
N VAL A 111 28.76 -6.26 -0.20
CA VAL A 111 28.49 -5.63 1.10
C VAL A 111 27.41 -4.58 0.91
N VAL A 112 26.23 -4.82 1.49
CA VAL A 112 25.09 -3.92 1.40
C VAL A 112 25.02 -3.11 2.70
N VAL A 113 25.39 -1.84 2.63
CA VAL A 113 25.30 -0.90 3.74
C VAL A 113 23.88 -0.34 3.79
N THR A 114 23.19 -0.52 4.91
CA THR A 114 21.74 -0.28 5.07
C THR A 114 21.40 0.10 6.52
N GLY A 115 20.17 0.52 6.78
CA GLY A 115 19.66 0.75 8.13
C GLY A 115 19.53 -0.54 8.95
N LEU A 116 19.63 -0.42 10.28
CA LEU A 116 19.60 -1.53 11.24
C LEU A 116 18.39 -2.46 11.05
N SER A 117 17.19 -1.90 10.86
CA SER A 117 15.95 -2.68 10.66
C SER A 117 16.04 -3.71 9.52
N PHE A 118 16.79 -3.40 8.45
CA PHE A 118 16.95 -4.31 7.31
C PHE A 118 17.96 -5.44 7.60
N VAL A 119 19.01 -5.13 8.37
CA VAL A 119 19.94 -6.12 8.90
C VAL A 119 19.20 -7.09 9.84
N GLU A 120 18.39 -6.53 10.75
CA GLU A 120 17.57 -7.30 11.69
C GLU A 120 16.55 -8.18 10.98
N PHE A 121 15.94 -7.70 9.89
CA PHE A 121 15.02 -8.49 9.08
C PHE A 121 15.66 -9.79 8.57
N PHE A 122 16.83 -9.74 7.94
CA PHE A 122 17.47 -10.97 7.45
C PHE A 122 18.09 -11.83 8.55
N ASN A 123 18.50 -11.23 9.68
CA ASN A 123 18.86 -11.99 10.86
C ASN A 123 17.64 -12.75 11.41
N PHE A 124 16.48 -12.10 11.49
CA PHE A 124 15.23 -12.73 11.89
C PHE A 124 14.85 -13.88 10.95
N THR A 125 14.88 -13.68 9.63
CA THR A 125 14.53 -14.75 8.68
C THR A 125 15.49 -15.94 8.82
N ARG A 126 16.79 -15.69 9.00
CA ARG A 126 17.81 -16.74 9.18
C ARG A 126 17.62 -17.47 10.50
N ASP A 127 17.56 -16.73 11.61
CA ASP A 127 17.66 -17.30 12.96
C ASP A 127 16.33 -17.86 13.44
N THR A 128 15.22 -17.24 13.04
CA THR A 128 13.86 -17.63 13.49
C THR A 128 13.17 -18.53 12.48
N LEU A 129 13.27 -18.22 11.17
CA LEU A 129 12.56 -18.97 10.13
C LEU A 129 13.45 -20.03 9.46
N GLY A 130 14.77 -20.02 9.68
CA GLY A 130 15.71 -20.88 8.97
C GLY A 130 15.86 -20.54 7.48
N VAL A 131 15.45 -19.31 7.09
CA VAL A 131 15.40 -18.84 5.70
C VAL A 131 16.51 -17.82 5.47
N ASN A 132 17.47 -18.18 4.62
CA ASN A 132 18.54 -17.28 4.19
C ASN A 132 18.07 -16.39 3.04
N LYS A 133 18.73 -15.25 2.83
CA LYS A 133 18.45 -14.34 1.69
C LYS A 133 18.41 -15.09 0.34
N SER A 134 19.31 -16.06 0.14
CA SER A 134 19.39 -16.86 -1.09
C SER A 134 18.17 -17.75 -1.35
N ASN A 135 17.30 -17.94 -0.35
CA ASN A 135 16.02 -18.62 -0.51
C ASN A 135 14.93 -17.71 -1.11
N PHE A 136 15.09 -16.38 -0.99
CA PHE A 136 14.15 -15.43 -1.57
C PHE A 136 14.36 -15.30 -3.07
N ARG A 137 13.28 -14.92 -3.76
CA ARG A 137 13.33 -14.57 -5.18
C ARG A 137 14.05 -13.23 -5.35
N GLU A 138 14.77 -13.10 -6.45
CA GLU A 138 15.49 -11.85 -6.75
C GLU A 138 14.54 -10.64 -6.80
N SER A 139 13.37 -10.80 -7.41
CA SER A 139 12.33 -9.75 -7.49
C SER A 139 11.86 -9.26 -6.13
N TYR A 140 11.64 -10.20 -5.20
CA TYR A 140 11.24 -9.90 -3.82
C TYR A 140 12.30 -9.06 -3.12
N ILE A 141 13.55 -9.51 -3.17
CA ILE A 141 14.67 -8.82 -2.55
C ILE A 141 14.81 -7.41 -3.11
N LYS A 142 14.79 -7.27 -4.44
CA LYS A 142 14.90 -5.96 -5.11
C LYS A 142 13.80 -5.00 -4.68
N ALA A 143 12.56 -5.48 -4.59
CA ALA A 143 11.43 -4.65 -4.18
C ALA A 143 11.59 -4.12 -2.75
N ILE A 144 11.95 -4.98 -1.79
CA ILE A 144 12.11 -4.57 -0.39
C ILE A 144 13.37 -3.72 -0.19
N GLU A 145 14.49 -4.05 -0.85
CA GLU A 145 15.72 -3.25 -0.81
C GLU A 145 15.46 -1.84 -1.35
N ALA A 146 14.83 -1.73 -2.52
CA ALA A 146 14.50 -0.44 -3.11
C ALA A 146 13.56 0.37 -2.21
N TYR A 147 12.52 -0.26 -1.66
CA TYR A 147 11.59 0.41 -0.75
C TYR A 147 12.31 0.98 0.47
N ILE A 148 13.05 0.14 1.20
CA ILE A 148 13.70 0.55 2.45
C ILE A 148 14.75 1.63 2.16
N PHE A 149 15.56 1.48 1.11
CA PHE A 149 16.60 2.48 0.82
C PHE A 149 16.00 3.82 0.38
N ALA A 150 14.91 3.79 -0.39
CA ALA A 150 14.24 5.02 -0.80
C ALA A 150 13.55 5.70 0.39
N GLU A 151 12.90 4.94 1.29
CA GLU A 151 12.31 5.49 2.51
C GLU A 151 13.37 6.09 3.46
N GLU A 152 14.52 5.42 3.63
CA GLU A 152 15.64 5.96 4.42
C GLU A 152 16.23 7.25 3.80
N ALA A 153 16.30 7.32 2.47
CA ALA A 153 16.70 8.55 1.77
C ALA A 153 15.69 9.70 2.00
N LEU A 154 14.38 9.41 2.00
CA LEU A 154 13.36 10.39 2.36
C LEU A 154 13.54 10.92 3.78
N LYS A 155 13.84 10.04 4.77
CA LYS A 155 13.99 10.42 6.19
C LYS A 155 15.10 11.46 6.43
N ILE A 156 16.11 11.48 5.58
CA ILE A 156 17.21 12.45 5.64
C ILE A 156 17.05 13.62 4.65
N GLY A 157 15.91 13.70 3.94
CA GLY A 157 15.62 14.75 2.96
C GLY A 157 16.34 14.59 1.62
N ASP A 158 16.88 13.42 1.30
CA ASP A 158 17.55 13.12 0.02
C ASP A 158 16.55 12.61 -1.03
N TYR A 159 15.64 13.50 -1.45
CA TYR A 159 14.61 13.20 -2.44
C TYR A 159 15.17 12.77 -3.80
N SER A 160 16.35 13.28 -4.18
CA SER A 160 16.99 12.93 -5.45
C SER A 160 17.45 11.48 -5.46
N ASN A 161 18.09 11.01 -4.37
CA ASN A 161 18.50 9.62 -4.26
C ASN A 161 17.30 8.68 -4.15
N ALA A 162 16.29 9.05 -3.35
CA ALA A 162 15.04 8.30 -3.27
C ALA A 162 14.40 8.11 -4.66
N ARG A 163 14.32 9.18 -5.46
CA ARG A 163 13.81 9.14 -6.84
C ARG A 163 14.61 8.17 -7.70
N THR A 164 15.95 8.28 -7.68
CA THR A 164 16.83 7.40 -8.47
C THR A 164 16.66 5.93 -8.10
N ILE A 165 16.50 5.60 -6.80
CA ILE A 165 16.26 4.21 -6.36
C ILE A 165 14.93 3.69 -6.93
N VAL A 166 13.86 4.48 -6.85
CA VAL A 166 12.54 4.11 -7.35
C VAL A 166 12.54 3.97 -8.88
N GLU A 167 13.12 4.91 -9.60
CA GLU A 167 13.25 4.86 -11.06
C GLU A 167 14.03 3.61 -11.52
N ASN A 168 15.13 3.28 -10.84
CA ASN A 168 15.93 2.11 -11.17
C ASN A 168 15.15 0.81 -10.95
N VAL A 169 14.44 0.66 -9.82
CA VAL A 169 13.68 -0.57 -9.58
C VAL A 169 12.51 -0.72 -10.56
N PHE A 170 11.88 0.38 -10.98
CA PHE A 170 10.82 0.35 -12.01
C PHE A 170 11.36 0.08 -13.42
N GLN A 171 12.62 0.41 -13.72
CA GLN A 171 13.28 0.02 -14.97
C GLN A 171 13.63 -1.47 -14.99
N GLU A 172 14.08 -2.02 -13.85
CA GLU A 172 14.44 -3.44 -13.73
C GLU A 172 13.22 -4.35 -13.56
N GLN A 173 12.18 -3.87 -12.89
CA GLN A 173 10.91 -4.54 -12.65
C GLN A 173 9.78 -3.62 -13.13
N PRO A 174 9.37 -3.74 -14.41
CA PRO A 174 8.38 -2.85 -14.99
C PRO A 174 7.10 -2.75 -14.15
N LEU A 175 6.50 -1.57 -14.15
CA LEU A 175 5.16 -1.35 -13.58
C LEU A 175 4.17 -2.39 -14.12
N TYR A 176 3.20 -2.80 -13.30
CA TYR A 176 2.10 -3.72 -13.67
C TYR A 176 2.51 -5.19 -13.92
N ASP A 177 3.80 -5.51 -13.85
CA ASP A 177 4.34 -6.87 -14.06
C ASP A 177 4.05 -7.83 -12.90
N ASN A 178 3.69 -9.09 -13.19
CA ASN A 178 3.45 -10.10 -12.15
C ASN A 178 4.66 -10.38 -11.24
N LEU A 179 5.88 -9.98 -11.61
CA LEU A 179 7.08 -10.06 -10.77
C LEU A 179 6.89 -9.42 -9.39
N TRP A 180 6.10 -8.34 -9.30
CA TRP A 180 5.80 -7.65 -8.03
C TRP A 180 5.01 -8.51 -7.03
N ARG A 181 4.31 -9.56 -7.49
CA ARG A 181 3.58 -10.51 -6.62
C ARG A 181 4.34 -11.84 -6.46
N SER A 182 5.51 -11.96 -7.08
CA SER A 182 6.30 -13.20 -7.08
C SER A 182 6.88 -13.45 -5.69
N GLY A 183 6.29 -14.41 -4.97
CA GLY A 183 6.72 -14.81 -3.63
C GLY A 183 6.06 -14.03 -2.50
N VAL A 184 4.92 -13.37 -2.73
CA VAL A 184 4.26 -12.53 -1.72
C VAL A 184 3.81 -13.31 -0.47
N ALA A 185 3.49 -14.60 -0.62
CA ALA A 185 3.13 -15.49 0.49
C ALA A 185 4.32 -16.29 1.04
N ASP A 186 5.55 -16.02 0.57
CA ASP A 186 6.71 -16.80 0.96
C ASP A 186 7.02 -16.60 2.46
N PHE A 187 7.31 -17.71 3.15
CA PHE A 187 7.81 -17.75 4.53
C PHE A 187 6.89 -17.16 5.62
N GLY A 188 5.62 -16.85 5.31
CA GLY A 188 4.68 -16.23 6.27
C GLY A 188 5.02 -14.78 6.63
N LEU A 189 5.82 -14.13 5.78
CA LEU A 189 6.13 -12.71 5.84
C LEU A 189 5.07 -11.92 5.07
N HIS A 190 4.84 -10.67 5.44
CA HIS A 190 3.98 -9.78 4.67
C HIS A 190 4.59 -8.41 4.48
N ASN A 191 5.06 -8.17 3.27
CA ASN A 191 5.70 -6.92 2.88
C ASN A 191 4.92 -6.25 1.74
N GLY A 192 3.60 -6.12 1.93
CA GLY A 192 2.66 -5.67 0.91
C GLY A 192 2.28 -6.73 -0.13
N ASP A 193 1.12 -6.55 -0.75
CA ASP A 193 0.69 -7.33 -1.92
C ASP A 193 0.11 -6.37 -2.97
N PRO A 194 0.90 -5.94 -3.98
CA PRO A 194 2.21 -6.47 -4.36
C PRO A 194 3.38 -6.05 -3.44
N ILE A 195 4.46 -6.85 -3.44
CA ILE A 195 5.62 -6.72 -2.54
C ILE A 195 6.28 -5.35 -2.70
N GLY A 196 6.28 -4.53 -1.64
CA GLY A 196 6.88 -3.19 -1.61
C GLY A 196 6.24 -2.16 -2.54
N TYR A 197 5.27 -2.56 -3.37
CA TYR A 197 4.89 -1.79 -4.55
C TYR A 197 4.03 -0.57 -4.23
N TYR A 198 3.08 -0.67 -3.28
CA TYR A 198 2.31 0.50 -2.79
C TYR A 198 3.25 1.58 -2.30
N GLY A 199 4.15 1.19 -1.41
CA GLY A 199 5.14 2.08 -0.85
C GLY A 199 6.03 2.73 -1.91
N LEU A 200 6.51 1.96 -2.90
CA LEU A 200 7.27 2.51 -4.02
C LEU A 200 6.47 3.49 -4.88
N ARG A 201 5.16 3.24 -5.11
CA ARG A 201 4.26 4.19 -5.81
C ARG A 201 4.02 5.46 -4.99
N MET A 202 3.92 5.35 -3.66
CA MET A 202 3.86 6.52 -2.77
C MET A 202 5.16 7.32 -2.82
N ILE A 203 6.32 6.66 -2.74
CA ILE A 203 7.63 7.32 -2.82
C ILE A 203 7.84 7.96 -4.20
N ASP A 204 7.42 7.31 -5.29
CA ASP A 204 7.43 7.90 -6.63
C ASP A 204 6.69 9.24 -6.63
N LYS A 205 5.44 9.28 -6.15
CA LYS A 205 4.67 10.52 -6.03
C LYS A 205 5.36 11.55 -5.13
N ILE A 206 5.82 11.14 -3.95
CA ILE A 206 6.55 12.02 -3.01
C ILE A 206 7.74 12.68 -3.70
N THR A 207 8.55 11.87 -4.39
CA THR A 207 9.78 12.37 -5.00
C THR A 207 9.52 13.19 -6.25
N GLN A 208 8.37 13.09 -6.91
CA GLN A 208 7.99 13.98 -8.03
C GLN A 208 7.66 15.40 -7.54
N GLU A 209 7.05 15.52 -6.37
CA GLU A 209 6.56 16.79 -5.82
C GLU A 209 7.56 17.49 -4.89
N LEU A 210 8.27 16.74 -4.04
CA LEU A 210 9.16 17.29 -3.02
C LEU A 210 10.55 17.66 -3.59
N PRO A 211 11.20 18.71 -3.04
CA PRO A 211 10.85 19.45 -1.82
C PRO A 211 9.77 20.53 -2.05
N LEU A 212 8.79 20.58 -1.15
CA LEU A 212 7.75 21.60 -1.10
C LEU A 212 7.92 22.49 0.14
N ASN A 213 7.50 23.75 0.03
CA ASN A 213 7.29 24.59 1.20
C ASN A 213 6.05 24.11 1.95
N GLU A 214 6.08 24.20 3.28
CA GLU A 214 4.91 23.91 4.09
C GLU A 214 3.83 24.97 3.87
N THR A 215 2.62 24.53 3.48
CA THR A 215 1.46 25.40 3.25
C THR A 215 0.49 25.40 4.42
N GLY A 216 0.57 24.39 5.29
CA GLY A 216 -0.24 24.22 6.48
C GLY A 216 0.09 22.91 7.20
N VAL A 217 -0.63 22.64 8.29
CA VAL A 217 -0.46 21.43 9.10
C VAL A 217 -1.80 20.72 9.23
N LEU A 218 -1.84 19.45 8.85
CA LEU A 218 -2.92 18.52 9.15
C LEU A 218 -2.57 17.74 10.41
N GLN A 219 -3.49 17.68 11.36
CA GLN A 219 -3.33 16.91 12.58
C GLN A 219 -3.95 15.52 12.43
N LEU A 220 -3.09 14.50 12.40
CA LEU A 220 -3.48 13.11 12.62
C LEU A 220 -3.39 12.84 14.12
N THR A 221 -4.53 12.60 14.78
CA THR A 221 -4.59 12.29 16.21
C THR A 221 -4.82 10.81 16.41
N ALA A 222 -3.79 10.13 16.93
CA ALA A 222 -3.88 8.76 17.39
C ALA A 222 -4.37 8.71 18.83
N VAL A 223 -5.61 8.28 19.04
CA VAL A 223 -6.19 8.08 20.38
C VAL A 223 -5.97 6.63 20.79
N ILE A 224 -5.06 6.41 21.74
CA ILE A 224 -4.74 5.08 22.28
C ILE A 224 -5.48 4.92 23.61
N VAL A 225 -6.42 3.97 23.67
CA VAL A 225 -7.19 3.68 24.88
C VAL A 225 -6.44 2.66 25.74
N GLU A 226 -6.25 2.98 27.03
CA GLU A 226 -5.50 2.13 27.96
C GLU A 226 -6.16 0.77 28.26
N CYS A 227 -7.48 0.71 28.17
CA CYS A 227 -8.26 -0.47 28.47
C CYS A 227 -9.58 -0.56 27.70
N SER A 228 -10.05 -1.79 27.51
CA SER A 228 -11.34 -2.05 26.87
C SER A 228 -12.04 -3.21 27.56
N GLN A 229 -13.33 -3.04 27.84
CA GLN A 229 -14.21 -4.17 28.13
C GLN A 229 -14.62 -4.79 26.79
N VAL A 230 -14.04 -5.96 26.50
CA VAL A 230 -14.24 -6.69 25.25
C VAL A 230 -15.28 -7.78 25.46
N THR A 231 -16.31 -7.79 24.62
CA THR A 231 -17.18 -8.96 24.41
C THR A 231 -16.79 -9.62 23.09
N ARG A 232 -16.46 -10.93 23.13
CA ARG A 232 -15.99 -11.67 21.95
C ARG A 232 -16.41 -13.14 21.98
N PRO A 233 -16.49 -13.82 20.82
CA PRO A 233 -16.62 -15.26 20.77
C PRO A 233 -15.33 -15.96 21.19
N ILE A 234 -15.44 -17.15 21.79
CA ILE A 234 -14.30 -18.01 22.20
C ILE A 234 -14.17 -19.32 21.43
N ASN A 235 -15.11 -19.62 20.54
CA ASN A 235 -15.08 -20.75 19.61
C ASN A 235 -15.97 -20.49 18.39
N THR A 236 -15.93 -21.40 17.41
CA THR A 236 -16.75 -21.35 16.19
C THR A 236 -18.25 -21.59 16.44
N SER A 237 -18.65 -21.99 17.65
CA SER A 237 -20.05 -22.03 18.09
C SER A 237 -20.52 -20.67 18.63
N TYR A 238 -19.63 -19.68 18.66
CA TYR A 238 -19.87 -18.31 19.15
C TYR A 238 -20.32 -18.27 20.62
N ASP A 239 -19.79 -19.16 21.45
CA ASP A 239 -19.89 -18.98 22.91
C ASP A 239 -19.17 -17.67 23.28
N LEU A 240 -19.77 -16.87 24.15
CA LEU A 240 -19.30 -15.53 24.45
C LEU A 240 -18.53 -15.47 25.76
N GLU A 241 -17.49 -14.64 25.78
CA GLU A 241 -16.87 -14.16 27.01
C GLU A 241 -16.89 -12.63 27.05
N THR A 242 -16.75 -12.07 28.25
CA THR A 242 -16.52 -10.64 28.44
C THR A 242 -15.37 -10.45 29.41
N LEU A 243 -14.36 -9.69 29.01
CA LEU A 243 -13.16 -9.46 29.79
C LEU A 243 -12.69 -8.01 29.66
N ASN A 244 -11.93 -7.55 30.65
CA ASN A 244 -11.24 -6.27 30.57
C ASN A 244 -9.80 -6.53 30.11
N ILE A 245 -9.43 -5.93 28.97
CA ILE A 245 -8.10 -6.05 28.37
C ILE A 245 -7.42 -4.69 28.46
N SER A 246 -6.12 -4.67 28.74
CA SER A 246 -5.29 -3.48 28.68
C SER A 246 -4.50 -3.43 27.37
N VAL A 247 -4.16 -2.23 26.93
CA VAL A 247 -3.33 -2.02 25.74
C VAL A 247 -2.00 -2.79 25.85
N ASP A 248 -1.54 -3.36 24.75
CA ASP A 248 -0.26 -4.04 24.67
C ASP A 248 0.89 -3.03 24.83
N ASN A 249 1.70 -3.20 25.87
CA ASN A 249 2.82 -2.30 26.19
C ASN A 249 3.84 -2.16 25.05
N ARG A 250 3.91 -3.10 24.11
CA ARG A 250 4.81 -3.02 22.95
C ARG A 250 4.39 -1.91 21.98
N LEU A 251 3.11 -1.56 21.91
CA LEU A 251 2.66 -0.39 21.15
C LEU A 251 3.17 0.92 21.77
N LEU A 252 3.30 0.94 23.09
CA LEU A 252 3.74 2.10 23.87
C LEU A 252 5.27 2.21 23.99
N ALA A 253 6.00 1.18 23.58
CA ALA A 253 7.45 1.10 23.71
C ALA A 253 8.18 2.08 22.78
N ASP A 254 9.40 2.44 23.17
CA ASP A 254 10.36 3.20 22.35
C ASP A 254 9.77 4.46 21.71
N ASP A 255 9.01 5.23 22.50
CA ASP A 255 8.28 6.42 22.04
C ASP A 255 7.34 6.09 20.86
N TYR A 256 6.53 5.05 21.02
CA TYR A 256 5.54 4.60 20.03
C TYR A 256 6.16 4.25 18.68
N GLN A 257 7.36 3.64 18.69
CA GLN A 257 8.12 3.34 17.48
C GLN A 257 7.28 2.61 16.43
N ALA A 258 6.48 1.61 16.84
CA ALA A 258 5.61 0.88 15.92
C ALA A 258 4.64 1.80 15.17
N LEU A 259 3.98 2.71 15.88
CA LEU A 259 3.04 3.64 15.26
C LEU A 259 3.75 4.68 14.37
N ARG A 260 4.93 5.14 14.79
CA ARG A 260 5.74 6.09 14.00
C ARG A 260 6.25 5.46 12.70
N GLU A 261 6.70 4.21 12.75
CA GLU A 261 7.08 3.44 11.55
C GLU A 261 5.88 3.23 10.62
N ALA A 262 4.73 2.84 11.17
CA ALA A 262 3.54 2.54 10.40
C ALA A 262 2.97 3.78 9.66
N THR A 263 3.10 4.96 10.26
CA THR A 263 2.51 6.21 9.73
C THR A 263 3.49 7.06 8.94
N TYR A 264 4.81 6.81 8.99
CA TYR A 264 5.82 7.69 8.40
C TYR A 264 5.55 7.99 6.92
N LEU A 265 5.50 6.95 6.08
CA LEU A 265 5.36 7.15 4.64
C LEU A 265 3.99 7.73 4.27
N PHE A 266 2.93 7.34 4.99
CA PHE A 266 1.59 7.92 4.79
C PHE A 266 1.59 9.43 4.98
N LYS A 267 2.23 9.94 6.03
CA LYS A 267 2.34 11.39 6.28
C LYS A 267 3.11 12.14 5.18
N GLU A 268 4.24 11.59 4.75
CA GLU A 268 5.02 12.19 3.65
C GLU A 268 4.23 12.18 2.33
N TRP A 269 3.47 11.11 2.09
CA TRP A 269 2.61 10.99 0.91
C TRP A 269 1.46 11.99 0.94
N ILE A 270 0.77 12.17 2.08
CA ILE A 270 -0.26 13.21 2.23
C ILE A 270 0.33 14.59 1.90
N LYS A 271 1.51 14.91 2.43
CA LYS A 271 2.19 16.17 2.14
C LYS A 271 2.43 16.39 0.65
N ALA A 272 2.83 15.33 -0.06
CA ALA A 272 3.06 15.39 -1.50
C ALA A 272 1.76 15.62 -2.28
N ILE A 273 0.71 14.83 -2.03
CA ILE A 273 -0.55 14.92 -2.81
C ILE A 273 -1.34 16.18 -2.51
N THR A 274 -1.17 16.77 -1.32
CA THR A 274 -1.78 18.06 -0.93
C THR A 274 -0.93 19.27 -1.32
N GLN A 275 0.21 19.06 -1.99
CA GLN A 275 1.13 20.12 -2.39
C GLN A 275 1.61 21.01 -1.22
N GLY A 276 1.80 20.41 -0.03
CA GLY A 276 2.51 21.06 1.08
C GLY A 276 1.87 21.00 2.46
N LEU A 277 0.73 20.31 2.66
CA LEU A 277 0.17 20.13 4.01
C LEU A 277 0.97 19.07 4.76
N SER A 278 1.83 19.50 5.69
CA SER A 278 2.57 18.59 6.56
C SER A 278 1.61 17.90 7.54
N VAL A 279 1.79 16.60 7.78
CA VAL A 279 0.98 15.86 8.76
C VAL A 279 1.71 15.76 10.09
N ASN A 280 1.16 16.39 11.13
CA ASN A 280 1.58 16.17 12.50
C ASN A 280 0.89 14.93 13.08
N LEU A 281 1.65 14.07 13.77
CA LEU A 281 1.10 12.93 14.50
C LEU A 281 1.03 13.30 15.98
N GLU A 282 -0.17 13.56 16.48
CA GLU A 282 -0.45 13.75 17.91
C GLU A 282 -0.89 12.41 18.51
N ILE A 283 -0.25 12.00 19.60
CA ILE A 283 -0.60 10.76 20.31
C ILE A 283 -1.29 11.13 21.62
N HIS A 284 -2.59 10.85 21.70
CA HIS A 284 -3.39 11.07 22.89
C HIS A 284 -3.67 9.74 23.58
N ARG A 285 -3.19 9.58 24.82
CA ARG A 285 -3.54 8.44 25.66
C ARG A 285 -4.82 8.73 26.44
N GLN A 286 -5.78 7.82 26.36
CA GLN A 286 -7.03 7.89 27.10
C GLN A 286 -7.05 6.82 28.19
N GLU A 287 -7.03 7.26 29.46
CA GLU A 287 -7.02 6.36 30.62
C GLU A 287 -8.39 5.70 30.86
N GLU A 288 -9.48 6.35 30.42
CA GLU A 288 -10.83 5.84 30.55
C GLU A 288 -11.07 4.67 29.60
N CYS A 289 -11.43 3.51 30.17
CA CYS A 289 -11.72 2.33 29.36
C CYS A 289 -12.88 2.57 28.39
N THR A 290 -12.80 1.94 27.21
CA THR A 290 -13.89 1.84 26.25
C THR A 290 -14.59 0.48 26.32
N THR A 291 -15.59 0.26 25.48
CA THR A 291 -16.16 -1.06 25.19
C THR A 291 -15.77 -1.49 23.78
N THR A 292 -15.54 -2.78 23.57
CA THR A 292 -15.31 -3.37 22.24
C THR A 292 -16.28 -4.51 22.04
N SER A 293 -17.00 -4.44 20.94
CA SER A 293 -17.97 -5.46 20.54
C SER A 293 -17.52 -6.12 19.24
N PHE A 294 -18.16 -7.24 18.92
CA PHE A 294 -17.94 -7.95 17.67
C PHE A 294 -19.25 -8.08 16.89
N ASN A 295 -19.16 -8.03 15.56
CA ASN A 295 -20.27 -8.38 14.68
C ASN A 295 -19.86 -9.51 13.75
N ARG A 296 -20.79 -10.45 13.54
CA ARG A 296 -20.59 -11.57 12.61
C ARG A 296 -21.28 -11.27 11.29
N ASN A 297 -20.54 -11.36 10.19
CA ASN A 297 -21.13 -11.40 8.87
C ASN A 297 -21.18 -12.87 8.41
N GLU A 298 -22.36 -13.50 8.54
CA GLU A 298 -22.52 -14.92 8.20
C GLU A 298 -22.33 -15.19 6.71
N SER A 299 -22.78 -14.26 5.87
CA SER A 299 -22.73 -14.39 4.41
C SER A 299 -21.32 -14.25 3.86
N ALA A 300 -20.52 -13.34 4.43
CA ALA A 300 -19.15 -13.08 3.99
C ALA A 300 -18.09 -13.88 4.77
N GLY A 301 -18.49 -14.57 5.83
CA GLY A 301 -17.62 -15.50 6.57
C GLY A 301 -16.60 -14.84 7.50
N TYR A 302 -16.81 -13.59 7.92
CA TYR A 302 -15.88 -12.88 8.81
C TYR A 302 -16.52 -12.39 10.12
N VAL A 303 -15.65 -12.09 11.08
CA VAL A 303 -15.97 -11.45 12.35
C VAL A 303 -15.27 -10.12 12.42
N THR A 304 -15.99 -9.07 12.78
CA THR A 304 -15.43 -7.74 13.04
C THR A 304 -15.25 -7.55 14.54
N SER A 305 -14.24 -6.80 14.97
CA SER A 305 -14.10 -6.37 16.37
C SER A 305 -13.78 -4.89 16.40
N TYR A 306 -14.73 -4.08 16.88
CA TYR A 306 -14.57 -2.63 16.89
C TYR A 306 -14.89 -2.03 18.26
N PRO A 307 -14.11 -1.01 18.68
CA PRO A 307 -14.41 -0.25 19.87
C PRO A 307 -15.58 0.71 19.66
N ASN A 308 -16.16 1.19 20.77
CA ASN A 308 -17.07 2.33 20.75
C ASN A 308 -16.28 3.62 20.48
N THR A 309 -16.03 3.92 19.21
CA THR A 309 -15.24 5.09 18.80
C THR A 309 -15.94 6.41 19.13
N SER A 310 -17.28 6.46 19.12
CA SER A 310 -18.03 7.66 19.49
C SER A 310 -17.79 8.05 20.95
N GLU A 311 -17.78 7.05 21.85
CA GLU A 311 -17.44 7.24 23.26
C GLU A 311 -15.98 7.70 23.42
N ILE A 312 -15.04 7.08 22.71
CA ILE A 312 -13.62 7.46 22.72
C ILE A 312 -13.45 8.92 22.30
N ILE A 313 -13.93 9.27 21.11
CA ILE A 313 -13.79 10.64 20.56
C ILE A 313 -14.46 11.67 21.48
N SER A 314 -15.61 11.36 22.07
CA SER A 314 -16.31 12.29 22.98
C SER A 314 -15.55 12.64 24.26
N ARG A 315 -14.54 11.84 24.63
CA ARG A 315 -13.71 12.04 25.82
C ARG A 315 -12.41 12.78 25.54
N VAL A 316 -12.04 12.91 24.26
CA VAL A 316 -10.84 13.63 23.86
C VAL A 316 -11.02 15.11 24.19
N PRO A 317 -10.03 15.77 24.83
CA PRO A 317 -10.12 17.19 25.16
C PRO A 317 -10.47 18.07 23.96
N ASP A 318 -11.35 19.05 24.15
CA ASP A 318 -11.83 19.93 23.07
C ASP A 318 -10.70 20.59 22.27
N GLU A 319 -9.60 20.96 22.91
CA GLU A 319 -8.42 21.54 22.25
C GLU A 319 -7.81 20.58 21.22
N ILE A 320 -7.63 19.30 21.59
CA ILE A 320 -7.11 18.26 20.69
C ILE A 320 -8.16 17.96 19.62
N ALA A 321 -9.42 17.80 20.02
CA ALA A 321 -10.50 17.44 19.10
C ALA A 321 -10.77 18.51 18.03
N GLN A 322 -10.66 19.80 18.37
CA GLN A 322 -10.80 20.91 17.41
C GLN A 322 -9.61 21.03 16.47
N ALA A 323 -8.41 20.65 16.91
CA ALA A 323 -7.23 20.63 16.06
C ALA A 323 -7.18 19.41 15.14
N THR A 324 -7.93 18.34 15.43
CA THR A 324 -7.82 17.05 14.74
C THR A 324 -8.52 17.05 13.38
N ASN A 325 -7.75 16.78 12.32
CA ASN A 325 -8.26 16.60 10.96
C ASN A 325 -8.55 15.11 10.66
N ILE A 326 -7.64 14.22 11.07
CA ILE A 326 -7.75 12.78 10.84
C ILE A 326 -7.66 12.06 12.18
N TRP A 327 -8.63 11.20 12.46
CA TRP A 327 -8.66 10.39 13.67
C TRP A 327 -8.09 9.00 13.40
N LEU A 328 -7.23 8.52 14.30
CA LEU A 328 -6.81 7.13 14.37
C LEU A 328 -7.16 6.60 15.77
N VAL A 329 -8.20 5.80 15.89
CA VAL A 329 -8.61 5.20 17.17
C VAL A 329 -7.99 3.84 17.31
N ILE A 330 -7.26 3.63 18.40
CA ILE A 330 -6.58 2.38 18.73
C ILE A 330 -7.08 1.89 20.09
N SER A 331 -7.71 0.72 20.10
CA SER A 331 -8.18 0.05 21.32
C SER A 331 -7.49 -1.29 21.54
N PRO A 332 -7.48 -1.82 22.78
CA PRO A 332 -7.02 -3.18 23.04
C PRO A 332 -7.77 -4.21 22.18
N SER A 333 -7.04 -5.11 21.54
CA SER A 333 -7.58 -6.04 20.56
C SER A 333 -8.59 -7.01 21.17
N GLY A 334 -9.75 -7.08 20.54
CA GLY A 334 -10.77 -8.06 20.86
C GLY A 334 -10.48 -9.46 20.32
N VAL A 335 -9.43 -9.65 19.51
CA VAL A 335 -9.13 -10.94 18.88
C VAL A 335 -8.64 -11.95 19.91
N GLN A 336 -9.20 -13.14 19.89
CA GLN A 336 -8.77 -14.24 20.74
C GLN A 336 -7.50 -14.89 20.17
N GLY A 337 -6.45 -15.01 21.00
CA GLY A 337 -5.19 -15.60 20.55
C GLY A 337 -4.63 -14.83 19.35
N ASP A 338 -4.09 -15.53 18.37
CA ASP A 338 -3.68 -15.01 17.06
C ASP A 338 -4.82 -14.87 16.05
N GLY A 339 -6.03 -15.35 16.39
CA GLY A 339 -7.20 -15.35 15.54
C GLY A 339 -7.40 -16.66 14.76
N THR A 340 -6.49 -17.65 14.84
CA THR A 340 -6.53 -18.86 13.99
C THR A 340 -7.68 -19.81 14.31
N GLY A 341 -8.45 -19.54 15.37
CA GLY A 341 -9.67 -20.28 15.73
C GLY A 341 -10.91 -19.89 14.91
N TYR A 342 -10.81 -18.90 14.02
CA TYR A 342 -11.92 -18.37 13.23
C TYR A 342 -11.56 -18.26 11.75
N PRO A 343 -12.55 -18.21 10.84
CA PRO A 343 -12.28 -18.07 9.42
C PRO A 343 -11.55 -16.76 9.10
N TYR A 344 -12.00 -15.63 9.67
CA TYR A 344 -11.42 -14.31 9.41
C TYR A 344 -11.82 -13.29 10.49
N TRP A 345 -10.85 -12.50 10.98
CA TRP A 345 -11.08 -11.34 11.86
C TRP A 345 -10.73 -10.04 11.14
N ILE A 346 -11.58 -9.03 11.31
CA ILE A 346 -11.38 -7.65 10.85
C ILE A 346 -11.38 -6.72 12.04
N THR A 347 -10.27 -6.04 12.25
CA THR A 347 -10.11 -5.09 13.37
C THR A 347 -9.58 -3.73 12.92
N GLY A 348 -9.29 -3.59 11.63
CA GLY A 348 -8.98 -2.34 10.96
C GLY A 348 -10.10 -1.91 10.00
N GLY A 349 -10.26 -0.61 9.80
CA GLY A 349 -11.16 -0.04 8.81
C GLY A 349 -11.25 1.48 8.88
N MET A 350 -11.94 2.09 7.92
CA MET A 350 -12.24 3.51 7.91
C MET A 350 -13.74 3.79 8.00
N GLY A 351 -14.08 4.88 8.68
CA GLY A 351 -15.40 5.50 8.66
C GLY A 351 -15.29 7.01 8.86
N LEU A 352 -16.36 7.60 9.39
CA LEU A 352 -16.41 9.01 9.75
C LEU A 352 -16.73 9.16 11.24
N THR A 353 -16.24 10.23 11.86
CA THR A 353 -16.71 10.63 13.18
C THR A 353 -18.15 11.16 13.11
N PRO A 354 -18.84 11.36 14.25
CA PRO A 354 -20.15 12.03 14.25
C PRO A 354 -20.15 13.45 13.65
N LYS A 355 -18.98 14.09 13.53
CA LYS A 355 -18.80 15.41 12.88
C LYS A 355 -18.39 15.29 11.41
N GLY A 356 -18.40 14.08 10.85
CA GLY A 356 -18.06 13.82 9.45
C GLY A 356 -16.56 13.67 9.17
N THR A 357 -15.67 13.91 10.14
CA THR A 357 -14.21 13.89 9.88
C THR A 357 -13.68 12.46 9.65
N PRO A 358 -12.60 12.28 8.87
CA PRO A 358 -11.95 10.98 8.66
C PRO A 358 -11.67 10.23 9.96
N LEU A 359 -12.08 8.96 10.03
CA LEU A 359 -11.84 8.09 11.19
C LEU A 359 -11.29 6.74 10.74
N ILE A 360 -10.01 6.51 11.03
CA ILE A 360 -9.35 5.22 10.90
C ILE A 360 -9.45 4.51 12.24
N ILE A 361 -9.80 3.23 12.20
CA ILE A 361 -9.97 2.37 13.37
C ILE A 361 -8.97 1.24 13.24
N GLY A 362 -8.27 0.93 14.33
CA GLY A 362 -7.41 -0.23 14.45
C GLY A 362 -7.40 -0.73 15.89
N ASP A 363 -6.81 -1.90 16.10
CA ASP A 363 -6.48 -2.36 17.45
C ASP A 363 -4.96 -2.30 17.70
N ASP A 364 -4.58 -2.40 18.97
CA ASP A 364 -3.18 -2.35 19.38
C ASP A 364 -2.33 -3.47 18.76
N LEU A 365 -2.89 -4.68 18.66
CA LEU A 365 -2.22 -5.82 18.05
C LEU A 365 -2.06 -5.66 16.54
N TRP A 366 -2.89 -4.87 15.84
CA TRP A 366 -2.76 -4.60 14.42
C TRP A 366 -1.36 -4.07 14.05
N PHE A 367 -0.77 -3.26 14.93
CA PHE A 367 0.57 -2.69 14.76
C PHE A 367 1.71 -3.55 15.30
N ILE A 368 1.39 -4.55 16.13
CA ILE A 368 2.37 -5.39 16.83
C ILE A 368 2.47 -6.81 16.25
N ARG A 369 1.34 -7.36 15.81
CA ARG A 369 1.21 -8.74 15.34
C ARG A 369 0.33 -8.81 14.09
N LYS A 370 0.78 -9.61 13.12
CA LYS A 370 0.01 -9.92 11.92
C LYS A 370 -1.33 -10.57 12.31
N PRO A 371 -2.48 -10.10 11.81
CA PRO A 371 -3.69 -10.90 11.81
C PRO A 371 -3.50 -12.12 10.90
N VAL A 372 -4.20 -13.22 11.19
CA VAL A 372 -3.99 -14.53 10.52
C VAL A 372 -3.97 -14.45 9.00
N HIS A 373 -4.85 -13.65 8.41
CA HIS A 373 -4.96 -13.52 6.96
C HIS A 373 -3.79 -12.79 6.32
N LEU A 374 -2.98 -12.10 7.12
CA LEU A 374 -1.75 -11.44 6.71
C LEU A 374 -0.50 -12.24 7.11
N GLY A 375 -0.67 -13.46 7.61
CA GLY A 375 0.42 -14.33 8.06
C GLY A 375 0.41 -14.54 9.57
N ASN A 376 1.56 -14.93 10.11
CA ASN A 376 1.68 -15.34 11.52
C ASN A 376 2.84 -14.61 12.22
N GLY A 377 2.67 -14.37 13.51
CA GLY A 377 3.70 -13.77 14.36
C GLY A 377 3.73 -12.25 14.35
N GLU A 378 4.76 -11.70 14.98
CA GLU A 378 4.95 -10.26 15.13
C GLU A 378 5.38 -9.61 13.82
N TRP A 379 5.05 -8.33 13.66
CA TRP A 379 5.60 -7.53 12.57
C TRP A 379 7.07 -7.26 12.83
N THR A 380 7.94 -7.60 11.88
CA THR A 380 9.27 -6.98 11.84
C THR A 380 9.15 -5.49 11.49
N SER A 381 10.16 -4.67 11.82
CA SER A 381 10.18 -3.24 11.42
C SER A 381 10.05 -3.08 9.91
N VAL A 382 10.71 -3.94 9.11
CA VAL A 382 10.59 -3.93 7.64
C VAL A 382 9.16 -4.24 7.18
N GLU A 383 8.54 -5.32 7.68
CA GLU A 383 7.15 -5.63 7.30
C GLU A 383 6.20 -4.50 7.72
N ARG A 384 6.38 -3.94 8.91
CA ARG A 384 5.54 -2.83 9.40
C ARG A 384 5.65 -1.61 8.49
N ARG A 385 6.88 -1.19 8.19
CA ARG A 385 7.19 -0.05 7.31
C ARG A 385 6.69 -0.26 5.90
N VAL A 386 6.67 -1.49 5.38
CA VAL A 386 6.22 -1.78 4.02
C VAL A 386 4.70 -1.92 3.92
N TYR A 387 4.08 -2.64 4.86
CA TYR A 387 2.65 -2.99 4.80
C TYR A 387 1.73 -1.89 5.32
N HIS A 388 2.06 -1.24 6.44
CA HIS A 388 1.10 -0.30 7.05
C HIS A 388 0.81 0.93 6.19
N PRO A 389 1.76 1.50 5.43
CA PRO A 389 1.43 2.58 4.48
C PRO A 389 0.43 2.15 3.41
N GLN A 390 0.46 0.89 2.95
CA GLN A 390 -0.56 0.33 2.07
C GLN A 390 -1.93 0.36 2.74
N TRP A 391 -2.03 -0.10 3.99
CA TRP A 391 -3.28 -0.09 4.73
C TRP A 391 -3.80 1.35 4.96
N PHE A 392 -2.95 2.27 5.43
CA PHE A 392 -3.33 3.67 5.61
C PHE A 392 -3.78 4.33 4.31
N GLN A 393 -3.06 4.08 3.20
CA GLN A 393 -3.44 4.59 1.90
C GLN A 393 -4.80 4.04 1.48
N HIS A 394 -5.01 2.72 1.57
CA HIS A 394 -6.28 2.06 1.24
C HIS A 394 -7.45 2.71 1.99
N GLU A 395 -7.36 2.76 3.32
CA GLU A 395 -8.40 3.33 4.16
C GLU A 395 -8.65 4.79 3.75
N PHE A 396 -7.60 5.59 3.63
CA PHE A 396 -7.74 7.01 3.33
C PHE A 396 -8.29 7.31 1.94
N MET A 397 -8.03 6.47 0.94
CA MET A 397 -8.57 6.67 -0.41
C MET A 397 -10.11 6.60 -0.45
N HIS A 398 -10.75 5.82 0.43
CA HIS A 398 -12.22 5.86 0.58
C HIS A 398 -12.73 7.26 0.95
N HIS A 399 -12.02 7.96 1.84
CA HIS A 399 -12.37 9.34 2.20
C HIS A 399 -12.15 10.30 1.04
N ILE A 400 -11.02 10.17 0.36
CA ILE A 400 -10.69 11.00 -0.82
C ILE A 400 -11.76 10.82 -1.90
N TYR A 401 -12.11 9.60 -2.30
CA TYR A 401 -13.11 9.41 -3.36
C TYR A 401 -14.51 9.86 -2.98
N ARG A 402 -14.88 9.76 -1.70
CA ARG A 402 -16.14 10.34 -1.20
C ARG A 402 -16.15 11.87 -1.31
N THR A 403 -15.00 12.50 -1.16
CA THR A 403 -14.87 13.97 -1.20
C THR A 403 -15.05 14.53 -2.61
N TRP A 404 -14.61 13.78 -3.63
CA TRP A 404 -14.78 14.16 -5.06
C TRP A 404 -15.60 13.11 -5.83
N PRO A 405 -16.90 12.98 -5.54
CA PRO A 405 -17.77 11.96 -6.14
C PRO A 405 -17.95 12.13 -7.66
N GLU A 406 -17.69 13.33 -8.20
CA GLU A 406 -17.76 13.62 -9.64
C GLU A 406 -16.76 12.81 -10.47
N TYR A 407 -15.67 12.34 -9.86
CA TYR A 407 -14.71 11.48 -10.56
C TYR A 407 -15.13 10.02 -10.61
N GLN A 408 -16.17 9.63 -9.86
CA GLN A 408 -16.73 8.28 -9.80
C GLN A 408 -15.62 7.23 -9.58
N LEU A 409 -14.70 7.51 -8.67
CA LEU A 409 -13.56 6.65 -8.37
C LEU A 409 -13.93 5.56 -7.36
N GLU A 410 -15.08 5.70 -6.70
CA GLU A 410 -15.73 4.72 -5.84
C GLU A 410 -17.24 5.01 -5.76
N ILE A 411 -18.07 4.00 -6.03
CA ILE A 411 -19.53 4.08 -6.03
C ILE A 411 -20.14 3.16 -4.96
N THR A 412 -19.79 1.88 -4.98
CA THR A 412 -20.38 0.85 -4.12
C THR A 412 -19.47 0.45 -2.95
N GLY A 413 -18.22 0.91 -2.97
CA GLY A 413 -17.20 0.52 -2.02
C GLY A 413 -16.22 -0.45 -2.66
N HIS A 414 -14.93 -0.11 -2.67
CA HIS A 414 -13.85 -0.94 -3.21
C HIS A 414 -13.96 -1.30 -4.70
N ASP A 415 -14.65 -0.49 -5.52
CA ASP A 415 -14.86 -0.78 -6.94
C ASP A 415 -13.55 -0.88 -7.74
N TRP A 416 -12.46 -0.28 -7.24
CA TRP A 416 -11.12 -0.37 -7.85
C TRP A 416 -10.52 -1.77 -7.83
N PHE A 417 -11.09 -2.75 -7.12
CA PHE A 417 -10.68 -4.15 -7.29
C PHE A 417 -11.23 -4.77 -8.59
N ASP A 418 -12.31 -4.20 -9.16
CA ASP A 418 -12.83 -4.61 -10.46
C ASP A 418 -12.16 -3.78 -11.56
N ARG A 419 -11.27 -4.42 -12.32
CA ARG A 419 -10.58 -3.74 -13.42
C ARG A 419 -11.52 -3.20 -14.51
N SER A 420 -12.74 -3.74 -14.62
CA SER A 420 -13.75 -3.27 -15.57
C SER A 420 -14.41 -1.96 -15.14
N PHE A 421 -14.36 -1.62 -13.85
CA PHE A 421 -14.81 -0.34 -13.31
C PHE A 421 -13.85 0.81 -13.63
N TRP A 422 -12.57 0.51 -13.82
CA TRP A 422 -11.53 1.53 -13.95
C TRP A 422 -11.78 2.43 -15.18
N PRO A 423 -11.50 3.73 -15.05
CA PRO A 423 -11.51 4.63 -16.20
C PRO A 423 -10.65 4.10 -17.36
N SER A 424 -11.13 4.29 -18.59
CA SER A 424 -10.48 3.73 -19.78
C SER A 424 -9.09 4.30 -20.04
N ASP A 425 -8.80 5.49 -19.51
CA ASP A 425 -7.50 6.14 -19.57
C ASP A 425 -6.52 5.63 -18.50
N PHE A 426 -6.95 4.75 -17.58
CA PHE A 426 -6.06 4.14 -16.61
C PHE A 426 -5.35 2.92 -17.21
N GLU A 427 -4.03 2.87 -17.08
CA GLU A 427 -3.19 1.83 -17.67
C GLU A 427 -2.85 0.71 -16.68
N GLY A 428 -2.92 1.02 -15.39
CA GLY A 428 -2.50 0.18 -14.30
C GLY A 428 -3.32 -1.08 -14.10
N ARG A 429 -2.89 -1.87 -13.13
CA ARG A 429 -3.40 -3.23 -12.93
C ARG A 429 -3.80 -3.55 -11.52
N TRP A 430 -3.13 -2.97 -10.53
CA TRP A 430 -3.40 -3.23 -9.13
C TRP A 430 -3.85 -1.95 -8.45
N GLU A 431 -4.51 -2.10 -7.30
CA GLU A 431 -4.98 -1.00 -6.47
C GLU A 431 -4.00 0.20 -6.31
N PRO A 432 -2.68 0.05 -6.05
CA PRO A 432 -1.80 1.21 -5.92
C PRO A 432 -1.56 1.94 -7.25
N ASP A 433 -1.78 1.28 -8.39
CA ASP A 433 -1.79 1.94 -9.68
C ASP A 433 -3.06 2.77 -9.85
N PHE A 434 -4.22 2.23 -9.45
CA PHE A 434 -5.49 2.98 -9.45
C PHE A 434 -5.36 4.24 -8.61
N TYR A 435 -4.79 4.12 -7.41
CA TYR A 435 -4.57 5.24 -6.50
C TYR A 435 -3.68 6.28 -7.13
N TRP A 436 -2.50 5.89 -7.60
CA TRP A 436 -1.58 6.80 -8.25
C TRP A 436 -2.22 7.49 -9.48
N GLU A 437 -2.92 6.74 -10.34
CA GLU A 437 -3.53 7.31 -11.56
C GLU A 437 -4.73 8.20 -11.24
N SER A 438 -5.52 7.86 -10.23
CA SER A 438 -6.58 8.72 -9.74
C SER A 438 -6.03 10.05 -9.22
N ILE A 439 -4.88 10.01 -8.55
CA ILE A 439 -4.24 11.20 -8.03
C ILE A 439 -3.70 12.05 -9.17
N GLU A 440 -2.87 11.46 -10.05
CA GLU A 440 -2.27 12.21 -11.16
C GLU A 440 -3.28 12.74 -12.16
N LYS A 441 -4.26 11.93 -12.54
CA LYS A 441 -5.14 12.24 -13.68
C LYS A 441 -6.43 12.96 -13.27
N ARG A 442 -6.76 12.98 -11.98
CA ARG A 442 -8.00 13.60 -11.47
C ARG A 442 -7.75 14.51 -10.29
N LEU A 443 -7.14 14.01 -9.22
CA LEU A 443 -7.19 14.70 -7.91
C LEU A 443 -6.16 15.83 -7.77
N MET A 444 -5.01 15.77 -8.45
CA MET A 444 -4.00 16.83 -8.42
C MET A 444 -4.49 18.16 -9.01
N GLU A 445 -5.48 18.10 -9.90
CA GLU A 445 -6.11 19.27 -10.52
C GLU A 445 -7.56 19.48 -10.01
N ALA A 446 -7.95 18.80 -8.93
CA ALA A 446 -9.31 18.89 -8.42
C ALA A 446 -9.64 20.27 -7.83
N ASN A 447 -10.93 20.62 -7.87
CA ASN A 447 -11.49 21.79 -7.24
C ASN A 447 -12.70 21.38 -6.37
N PRO A 448 -12.67 21.55 -5.04
CA PRO A 448 -11.56 22.10 -4.25
C PRO A 448 -10.30 21.24 -4.36
N SER A 449 -9.13 21.83 -4.13
CA SER A 449 -7.86 21.10 -4.16
C SER A 449 -7.82 20.01 -3.09
N LEU A 450 -6.94 19.02 -3.24
CA LEU A 450 -6.75 17.97 -2.22
C LEU A 450 -6.48 18.54 -0.81
N ALA A 451 -5.75 19.66 -0.74
CA ALA A 451 -5.49 20.35 0.52
C ALA A 451 -6.75 20.92 1.17
N GLU A 452 -7.63 21.51 0.37
CA GLU A 452 -8.89 22.11 0.83
C GLU A 452 -9.95 21.05 1.12
N GLY A 453 -9.98 19.97 0.33
CA GLY A 453 -11.00 18.93 0.41
C GLY A 453 -10.79 17.89 1.51
N ILE A 454 -9.58 17.72 2.04
CA ILE A 454 -9.33 16.70 3.09
C ILE A 454 -10.23 16.89 4.33
N ASP A 455 -10.50 18.14 4.70
CA ASP A 455 -11.38 18.50 5.83
C ASP A 455 -12.86 18.62 5.44
N ILE A 456 -13.17 18.50 4.15
CA ILE A 456 -14.54 18.55 3.64
C ILE A 456 -15.17 17.18 3.83
N THR A 457 -16.27 17.17 4.56
CA THR A 457 -17.03 15.97 4.89
C THR A 457 -18.33 15.87 4.09
N ASP A 458 -18.82 17.02 3.62
CA ASP A 458 -20.01 17.20 2.78
C ASP A 458 -19.69 18.22 1.68
N TRP A 459 -20.01 17.91 0.44
CA TRP A 459 -20.05 18.93 -0.60
C TRP A 459 -21.25 19.85 -0.31
N VAL A 460 -20.99 21.09 0.12
CA VAL A 460 -22.03 22.08 0.39
C VAL A 460 -22.35 22.78 -0.93
N GLY A 461 -23.54 22.54 -1.46
CA GLY A 461 -24.08 23.32 -2.57
C GLY A 461 -24.10 24.80 -2.22
N ALA A 462 -23.99 25.65 -3.24
CA ALA A 462 -24.06 27.09 -3.01
C ALA A 462 -25.41 27.48 -2.36
N ASP A 463 -25.36 28.39 -1.40
CA ASP A 463 -26.52 28.82 -0.61
C ASP A 463 -27.53 29.58 -1.50
N ILE A 464 -28.79 29.14 -1.52
CA ILE A 464 -29.82 29.76 -2.36
C ILE A 464 -30.15 31.20 -1.92
N ASN A 465 -29.88 31.57 -0.66
CA ASN A 465 -30.04 32.94 -0.17
C ASN A 465 -28.96 33.87 -0.75
N GLU A 466 -27.78 33.35 -1.09
CA GLU A 466 -26.70 34.12 -1.72
C GLU A 466 -26.89 34.22 -3.24
N ILE A 467 -27.34 33.14 -3.88
CA ILE A 467 -27.52 33.07 -5.33
C ILE A 467 -28.82 33.74 -5.79
N GLY A 468 -29.92 33.50 -5.06
CA GLY A 468 -31.26 33.92 -5.40
C GLY A 468 -31.96 33.05 -6.46
N PHE A 469 -33.27 32.85 -6.30
CA PHE A 469 -34.07 31.96 -7.16
C PHE A 469 -34.14 32.40 -8.64
N ASP A 470 -34.01 33.70 -8.94
CA ASP A 470 -34.07 34.17 -10.32
C ASP A 470 -32.86 33.67 -11.15
N ALA A 471 -31.72 33.37 -10.50
CA ALA A 471 -30.57 32.79 -11.18
C ALA A 471 -30.80 31.33 -11.61
N LEU A 472 -31.75 30.64 -10.97
CA LEU A 472 -32.10 29.26 -11.32
C LEU A 472 -32.92 29.17 -12.62
N LEU A 473 -33.54 30.26 -13.08
CA LEU A 473 -34.42 30.23 -14.24
C LEU A 473 -33.66 29.76 -15.48
N GLY A 474 -34.18 28.76 -16.18
CA GLY A 474 -33.50 28.23 -17.37
C GLY A 474 -33.80 26.78 -17.66
N ASN A 475 -33.16 26.29 -18.72
CA ASN A 475 -33.26 24.90 -19.13
C ASN A 475 -32.05 24.13 -18.61
N TYR A 476 -32.29 22.91 -18.14
CA TYR A 476 -31.29 22.00 -17.62
C TYR A 476 -31.49 20.60 -18.18
N GLU A 477 -30.39 19.87 -18.37
CA GLU A 477 -30.42 18.53 -18.94
C GLU A 477 -29.57 17.52 -18.16
N ARG A 478 -30.14 16.34 -17.89
CA ARG A 478 -29.45 15.20 -17.30
C ARG A 478 -28.77 14.35 -18.40
N GLN A 479 -27.45 14.37 -18.41
CA GLN A 479 -26.49 13.68 -19.28
C GLN A 479 -26.39 12.13 -19.26
N PRO A 480 -26.86 11.29 -20.20
CA PRO A 480 -27.57 11.53 -21.46
C PRO A 480 -29.11 11.63 -21.31
N VAL A 481 -29.73 12.37 -22.24
CA VAL A 481 -31.19 12.48 -22.34
C VAL A 481 -31.79 11.16 -22.83
N GLY A 482 -32.51 10.47 -21.95
CA GLY A 482 -33.09 9.15 -22.20
C GLY A 482 -34.61 9.15 -22.20
N ASN A 483 -35.25 10.14 -21.57
CA ASN A 483 -36.70 10.32 -21.53
C ASN A 483 -37.06 11.77 -21.14
N PRO A 484 -38.35 12.17 -21.24
CA PRO A 484 -38.78 13.55 -20.96
C PRO A 484 -38.64 14.02 -19.49
N TRP A 485 -38.17 13.19 -18.57
CA TRP A 485 -37.84 13.61 -17.20
C TRP A 485 -36.42 14.20 -17.10
N HIS A 486 -35.54 13.89 -18.06
CA HIS A 486 -34.15 14.37 -18.09
C HIS A 486 -34.03 15.80 -18.63
N GLU A 487 -35.09 16.32 -19.25
CA GLU A 487 -35.17 17.68 -19.76
C GLU A 487 -36.05 18.49 -18.80
N VAL A 488 -35.48 19.54 -18.23
CA VAL A 488 -36.10 20.33 -17.18
C VAL A 488 -36.00 21.80 -17.52
N GLU A 489 -37.08 22.53 -17.25
CA GLU A 489 -37.11 23.98 -17.24
C GLU A 489 -37.51 24.46 -15.84
N ILE A 490 -36.69 25.33 -15.24
CA ILE A 490 -37.06 26.07 -14.05
C ILE A 490 -37.75 27.35 -14.51
N VAL A 491 -39.03 27.46 -14.15
CA VAL A 491 -39.89 28.58 -14.54
C VAL A 491 -40.44 29.30 -13.32
N LYS A 492 -40.69 30.61 -13.48
CA LYS A 492 -41.40 31.43 -12.50
C LYS A 492 -42.87 31.52 -12.88
N ILE A 493 -43.76 31.15 -11.97
CA ILE A 493 -45.21 31.30 -12.12
C ILE A 493 -45.74 32.10 -10.94
N GLY A 494 -46.11 33.36 -11.18
CA GLY A 494 -46.38 34.31 -10.11
C GLY A 494 -45.09 34.64 -9.34
N ASP A 495 -45.13 34.47 -8.02
CA ASP A 495 -43.98 34.69 -7.13
C ASP A 495 -43.27 33.38 -6.75
N SER A 496 -43.66 32.25 -7.35
CA SER A 496 -43.13 30.91 -7.04
C SER A 496 -42.33 30.34 -8.21
N PHE A 497 -41.31 29.55 -7.88
CA PHE A 497 -40.43 28.90 -8.84
C PHE A 497 -40.74 27.42 -8.91
N TYR A 498 -40.66 26.85 -10.11
CA TYR A 498 -41.08 25.49 -10.34
C TYR A 498 -40.07 24.76 -11.22
N TRP A 499 -39.69 23.57 -10.76
CA TRP A 499 -39.00 22.57 -11.56
C TRP A 499 -40.02 21.86 -12.45
N THR A 500 -39.95 22.07 -13.76
CA THR A 500 -40.90 21.50 -14.73
C THR A 500 -40.17 20.60 -15.70
N ASN A 501 -40.53 19.33 -15.78
CA ASN A 501 -39.91 18.43 -16.76
C ASN A 501 -40.70 18.37 -18.08
N ALA A 502 -40.08 17.89 -19.15
CA ALA A 502 -40.72 17.74 -20.46
C ALA A 502 -41.85 16.66 -20.47
N ALA A 503 -41.97 15.83 -19.42
CA ALA A 503 -43.13 14.97 -19.18
C ALA A 503 -44.36 15.72 -18.65
N GLY A 504 -44.24 17.03 -18.39
CA GLY A 504 -45.31 17.89 -17.89
C GLY A 504 -45.56 17.80 -16.38
N GLN A 505 -44.66 17.16 -15.63
CA GLN A 505 -44.68 17.19 -14.17
C GLN A 505 -43.99 18.46 -13.67
N GLN A 506 -44.55 19.02 -12.59
CA GLN A 506 -44.11 20.30 -12.05
C GLN A 506 -44.08 20.25 -10.52
N TRP A 507 -42.97 20.69 -9.94
CA TRP A 507 -42.77 20.73 -8.48
C TRP A 507 -42.31 22.10 -8.01
N LEU A 508 -42.86 22.54 -6.88
CA LEU A 508 -42.52 23.82 -6.27
C LEU A 508 -41.11 23.77 -5.71
N LEU A 509 -40.32 24.80 -6.04
CA LEU A 509 -39.04 25.09 -5.41
C LEU A 509 -39.23 26.08 -4.27
N TYR A 510 -38.59 25.84 -3.13
CA TYR A 510 -38.63 26.70 -1.96
C TYR A 510 -37.31 26.63 -1.19
N GLU A 511 -37.08 27.58 -0.30
CA GLU A 511 -35.89 27.64 0.53
C GLU A 511 -36.19 27.07 1.92
N ASP A 512 -35.22 26.35 2.47
CA ASP A 512 -35.20 25.91 3.88
C ASP A 512 -33.74 25.91 4.35
N ASP A 513 -33.40 26.80 5.29
CA ASP A 513 -32.07 26.94 5.89
C ASP A 513 -30.92 27.12 4.86
N GLY A 514 -31.12 28.00 3.87
CA GLY A 514 -30.14 28.25 2.80
C GLY A 514 -30.05 27.16 1.73
N LYS A 515 -30.87 26.11 1.83
CA LYS A 515 -30.93 25.02 0.86
C LYS A 515 -32.09 25.21 -0.10
N LEU A 516 -31.88 24.82 -1.36
CA LEU A 516 -32.94 24.75 -2.36
C LEU A 516 -33.68 23.42 -2.21
N MET A 517 -34.97 23.49 -1.90
CA MET A 517 -35.82 22.33 -1.64
C MET A 517 -36.91 22.19 -2.70
N THR A 518 -37.40 20.98 -2.90
CA THR A 518 -38.55 20.68 -3.76
C THR A 518 -39.46 19.63 -3.15
N ASN A 519 -40.75 19.69 -3.46
CA ASN A 519 -41.72 18.64 -3.09
C ASN A 519 -42.07 17.81 -4.33
N SER A 520 -41.24 16.82 -4.59
CA SER A 520 -41.29 15.99 -5.80
C SER A 520 -42.18 14.75 -5.65
N ALA A 521 -42.30 13.96 -6.72
CA ALA A 521 -42.92 12.63 -6.65
C ALA A 521 -42.19 11.65 -5.71
N TYR A 522 -40.93 11.94 -5.34
CA TYR A 522 -40.10 11.17 -4.40
C TYR A 522 -40.13 11.75 -2.97
N GLY A 523 -41.07 12.67 -2.70
CA GLY A 523 -41.14 13.40 -1.44
C GLY A 523 -40.32 14.70 -1.45
N ILE A 524 -40.14 15.26 -0.25
CA ILE A 524 -39.32 16.46 -0.04
C ILE A 524 -37.86 16.10 -0.27
N GLN A 525 -37.17 16.87 -1.12
CA GLN A 525 -35.79 16.64 -1.52
C GLN A 525 -35.03 17.96 -1.56
N GLU A 526 -33.75 17.90 -1.23
CA GLU A 526 -32.79 18.97 -1.49
C GLU A 526 -32.31 18.91 -2.95
N ILE A 527 -32.17 20.06 -3.58
CA ILE A 527 -31.52 20.26 -4.87
C ILE A 527 -30.22 21.00 -4.61
N ILE A 528 -29.10 20.39 -4.95
CA ILE A 528 -27.79 20.97 -4.66
C ILE A 528 -27.33 21.81 -5.85
N ILE A 529 -26.93 23.06 -5.60
CA ILE A 529 -26.56 24.03 -6.65
C ILE A 529 -25.05 24.00 -6.86
N ARG A 530 -24.62 23.73 -8.09
CA ARG A 530 -23.21 23.79 -8.51
C ARG A 530 -22.93 25.08 -9.26
N LEU A 531 -21.91 25.81 -8.80
CA LEU A 531 -21.37 26.96 -9.52
C LEU A 531 -20.13 26.55 -10.32
N SER A 532 -19.91 27.25 -11.43
CA SER A 532 -18.67 27.26 -12.21
C SER A 532 -17.66 28.24 -11.60
N ASP A 533 -16.42 28.25 -12.12
CA ASP A 533 -15.35 29.16 -11.68
C ASP A 533 -15.69 30.65 -11.86
N SER A 534 -16.65 30.99 -12.73
CA SER A 534 -17.16 32.35 -12.92
C SER A 534 -18.33 32.70 -11.99
N ASN A 535 -18.66 31.82 -11.03
CA ASN A 535 -19.83 31.88 -10.16
C ASN A 535 -21.19 31.80 -10.88
N ASP A 536 -21.22 31.29 -12.12
CA ASP A 536 -22.47 30.98 -12.82
C ASP A 536 -22.92 29.55 -12.48
N ILE A 537 -24.24 29.30 -12.44
CA ILE A 537 -24.76 27.95 -12.19
C ILE A 537 -24.41 27.02 -13.37
N ASP A 538 -23.61 25.99 -13.07
CA ASP A 538 -23.21 24.95 -14.02
C ASP A 538 -24.20 23.77 -14.02
N ALA A 539 -24.62 23.32 -12.82
CA ALA A 539 -25.52 22.18 -12.70
C ALA A 539 -26.37 22.23 -11.43
N LEU A 540 -27.50 21.53 -11.46
CA LEU A 540 -28.36 21.28 -10.31
C LEU A 540 -28.43 19.78 -10.05
N TYR A 541 -28.11 19.34 -8.84
CA TYR A 541 -28.15 17.94 -8.45
C TYR A 541 -29.48 17.64 -7.79
N PHE A 542 -30.32 16.86 -8.45
CA PHE A 542 -31.60 16.41 -7.91
C PHE A 542 -31.58 14.88 -7.82
N ASN A 543 -31.81 14.35 -6.62
CA ASN A 543 -31.66 12.91 -6.36
C ASN A 543 -30.27 12.38 -6.82
N GLY A 544 -29.23 13.20 -6.67
CA GLY A 544 -27.82 12.86 -6.94
C GLY A 544 -27.51 12.67 -8.41
N GLU A 545 -28.42 13.14 -9.24
CA GLU A 545 -28.28 13.20 -10.67
C GLU A 545 -28.17 14.67 -11.06
N PRO A 546 -27.08 15.04 -11.74
CA PRO A 546 -26.91 16.41 -12.19
C PRO A 546 -27.69 16.72 -13.47
N TYR A 547 -28.28 17.91 -13.46
CA TYR A 547 -28.96 18.56 -14.55
C TYR A 547 -28.13 19.78 -14.94
N VAL A 548 -27.45 19.72 -16.08
CA VAL A 548 -26.50 20.73 -16.57
C VAL A 548 -27.24 21.92 -17.18
N SER A 549 -26.85 23.13 -16.83
CA SER A 549 -27.43 24.37 -17.36
C SER A 549 -27.17 24.54 -18.86
N LEU A 550 -28.22 24.82 -19.62
CA LEU A 550 -28.13 25.09 -21.06
C LEU A 550 -27.94 26.59 -21.40
N GLN A 551 -27.95 27.47 -20.40
CA GLN A 551 -27.84 28.92 -20.62
C GLN A 551 -26.43 29.40 -20.96
N ASN A 552 -25.40 28.66 -20.55
CA ASN A 552 -23.99 28.93 -20.83
C ASN A 552 -23.46 28.10 -22.00
N ALA A 553 -24.30 27.87 -23.02
CA ALA A 553 -23.94 27.15 -24.24
C ALA A 553 -23.06 28.00 -25.18
N SER A 554 -21.93 28.51 -24.68
CA SER A 554 -20.78 28.90 -25.51
C SER A 554 -19.45 28.46 -24.91
N SER A 555 -19.39 27.30 -24.27
CA SER A 555 -18.17 26.49 -24.11
C SER A 555 -18.48 25.14 -23.46
N LEU A 556 -19.25 24.26 -24.10
CA LEU A 556 -19.48 22.92 -23.55
C LEU A 556 -19.21 21.87 -24.63
N ASN A 557 -17.92 21.57 -24.76
CA ASN A 557 -17.43 20.33 -25.34
C ASN A 557 -17.12 19.39 -24.17
N LEU A 558 -17.65 18.16 -24.23
CA LEU A 558 -17.32 16.98 -23.42
C LEU A 558 -17.65 16.94 -21.90
N LEU A 559 -18.42 17.88 -21.35
CA LEU A 559 -18.93 17.80 -19.95
C LEU A 559 -20.18 16.89 -19.78
N ALA A 560 -20.79 16.42 -20.87
CA ALA A 560 -22.13 15.81 -20.89
C ALA A 560 -22.17 14.28 -20.65
N GLN A 561 -21.15 13.66 -20.07
CA GLN A 561 -21.22 12.22 -19.73
C GLN A 561 -20.80 11.84 -18.30
N ALA A 562 -20.27 12.77 -17.49
CA ALA A 562 -19.86 12.46 -16.11
C ALA A 562 -20.95 12.77 -15.06
N LEU A 563 -22.11 13.25 -15.51
CA LEU A 563 -23.12 13.86 -14.66
C LEU A 563 -24.38 12.98 -14.45
N GLN A 564 -24.21 11.68 -14.20
CA GLN A 564 -25.27 10.81 -13.66
C GLN A 564 -24.68 9.81 -12.64
N GLN A 565 -25.29 9.77 -11.44
CA GLN A 565 -25.22 8.74 -10.36
C GLN A 565 -24.38 9.06 -9.10
N ASN A 566 -25.01 9.61 -8.06
CA ASN A 566 -25.53 8.81 -6.91
C ASN A 566 -26.08 9.68 -5.75
N LEU A 567 -27.41 9.74 -5.62
CA LEU A 567 -28.07 9.77 -4.31
C LEU A 567 -28.93 8.52 -4.27
N GLN A 568 -28.45 7.51 -3.56
CA GLN A 568 -29.20 6.86 -2.48
C GLN A 568 -28.15 6.24 -1.56
N ASN A 569 -27.99 6.79 -0.36
CA ASN A 569 -27.86 5.98 0.87
C ASN A 569 -27.72 6.85 2.15
N HIS A 570 -28.81 6.85 2.92
CA HIS A 570 -29.00 7.13 4.36
C HIS A 570 -29.17 8.57 4.86
N ALA A 571 -30.44 8.97 4.95
CA ALA A 571 -30.97 9.59 6.16
C ALA A 571 -32.31 8.93 6.49
N THR A 572 -32.30 7.98 7.43
CA THR A 572 -33.34 7.73 8.45
C THR A 572 -33.08 6.38 9.12
N GLU A 573 -32.16 6.37 10.09
CA GLU A 573 -32.31 5.78 11.42
C GLU A 573 -31.00 6.03 12.17
N GLN A 574 -31.08 6.64 13.35
CA GLN A 574 -29.97 6.74 14.28
C GLN A 574 -29.59 5.32 14.72
N GLN A 575 -28.52 4.75 14.15
CA GLN A 575 -27.51 3.91 14.80
C GLN A 575 -26.61 3.27 13.72
N GLU A 576 -25.33 3.16 14.06
CA GLU A 576 -24.24 2.44 13.37
C GLU A 576 -23.44 3.20 12.31
N MET A 577 -22.13 3.29 12.60
CA MET A 577 -21.09 3.85 11.76
C MET A 577 -20.87 2.97 10.53
N LYS A 578 -20.78 3.57 9.35
CA LYS A 578 -20.30 2.86 8.14
C LYS A 578 -18.79 2.67 8.23
N ILE A 579 -18.37 1.44 8.51
CA ILE A 579 -16.96 1.03 8.48
C ILE A 579 -16.73 0.23 7.21
N PHE A 580 -15.75 0.63 6.39
CA PHE A 580 -15.28 -0.13 5.23
C PHE A 580 -14.30 -1.21 5.71
N HIS A 581 -14.38 -2.40 5.10
CA HIS A 581 -13.65 -3.59 5.55
C HIS A 581 -12.73 -4.10 4.44
N CYS A 582 -11.46 -4.36 4.76
CA CYS A 582 -10.59 -5.16 3.93
C CYS A 582 -11.18 -6.57 3.75
N TYR A 583 -11.55 -6.93 2.52
CA TYR A 583 -11.88 -8.31 2.15
C TYR A 583 -10.87 -8.83 1.14
N HIS A 584 -10.18 -9.92 1.48
CA HIS A 584 -9.48 -10.76 0.52
C HIS A 584 -10.18 -12.11 0.50
N SER A 585 -10.92 -12.39 -0.58
CA SER A 585 -11.64 -13.65 -0.74
C SER A 585 -10.66 -14.80 -0.97
N ASP A 586 -10.44 -15.63 0.05
CA ASP A 586 -9.80 -16.93 -0.11
C ASP A 586 -10.80 -17.95 -0.66
N GLU A 587 -10.90 -18.04 -1.99
CA GLU A 587 -11.13 -19.34 -2.64
C GLU A 587 -10.05 -19.54 -3.69
N HIS A 588 -9.39 -20.70 -3.62
CA HIS A 588 -8.21 -21.05 -4.40
C HIS A 588 -8.38 -20.86 -5.92
N ASN A 589 -8.04 -19.68 -6.41
CA ASN A 589 -7.32 -19.45 -7.66
C ASN A 589 -6.86 -18.00 -7.69
N TRP A 590 -5.57 -17.80 -7.93
CA TRP A 590 -5.00 -16.49 -8.23
C TRP A 590 -5.67 -15.95 -9.50
N GLY A 591 -6.62 -15.02 -9.34
CA GLY A 591 -7.29 -14.33 -10.43
C GLY A 591 -8.78 -14.08 -10.15
N LEU A 592 -9.17 -12.81 -10.24
CA LEU A 592 -10.54 -12.29 -10.24
C LEU A 592 -11.25 -12.33 -8.89
N ALA A 593 -11.35 -11.15 -8.26
CA ALA A 593 -12.41 -10.89 -7.29
C ALA A 593 -13.75 -10.91 -8.03
N GLU A 594 -14.47 -12.03 -7.98
CA GLU A 594 -15.89 -12.04 -8.36
C GLU A 594 -16.71 -11.48 -7.20
N ILE A 595 -17.27 -10.28 -7.40
CA ILE A 595 -18.34 -9.72 -6.57
C ILE A 595 -19.59 -10.57 -6.82
N ARG A 596 -20.15 -11.20 -5.78
CA ARG A 596 -21.58 -11.52 -5.77
C ARG A 596 -22.35 -10.41 -5.06
N THR A 597 -23.14 -9.69 -5.84
CA THR A 597 -24.20 -8.78 -5.41
C THR A 597 -25.11 -9.42 -4.37
N TYR A 598 -25.35 -8.73 -3.26
CA TYR A 598 -26.67 -8.65 -2.60
C TYR A 598 -26.87 -7.27 -1.96
#